data_AF-A0A6I7N6G3-F1
#
_entry.id   AF-A0A6I7N6G3-F1
#
_cell.length_a   1.000
_cell.length_b   1.000
_cell.length_c   1.000
_cell.angle_alpha   90.00
_cell.angle_beta   90.00
_cell.angle_gamma   90.00
#
_symmetry.space_group_name_H-M   'P 1'
#
loop_
_entity.id
_entity.type
_entity.pdbx_description
1 polymer ?
#
loop_
_entity_poly.entity_id
_entity_poly.type
_entity_poly.pdbx_seq_one_letter_code
_entity_poly.pdbx_strand_id
1 'polypeptide(L)' 'MTELIVYAIIFLALIAHTLMASKMYKAVHEDKSLSLQEKNDWKLKALIFPAYFWGRYKNR' A
#
# COMPACT_ATOMS: atom_id res chain seq x y z
N MET A 1 7.12 4.00 -30.22
CA MET A 1 8.06 4.38 -29.14
C MET A 1 7.33 4.92 -27.91
N THR A 2 6.21 5.61 -28.09
CA THR A 2 5.30 6.05 -27.01
C THR A 2 4.84 4.88 -26.14
N GLU A 3 4.56 3.72 -26.74
CA GLU A 3 4.11 2.51 -26.06
C GLU A 3 5.16 2.04 -25.03
N LEU A 4 6.44 2.05 -25.41
CA LEU A 4 7.55 1.69 -24.52
C LEU A 4 7.63 2.63 -23.31
N ILE A 5 7.44 3.93 -23.53
CA ILE A 5 7.43 4.94 -22.44
C ILE A 5 6.24 4.69 -21.51
N VAL A 6 5.05 4.46 -22.06
CA VAL A 6 3.85 4.17 -21.27
C VAL A 6 4.03 2.92 -20.42
N TYR A 7 4.56 1.84 -20.99
CA TYR A 7 4.82 0.60 -20.25
C TYR A 7 5.87 0.80 -19.16
N ALA A 8 6.93 1.56 -19.41
CA ALA A 8 7.92 1.89 -18.40
C ALA A 8 7.30 2.64 -17.22
N ILE A 9 6.43 3.62 -17.49
CA ILE A 9 5.72 4.38 -16.45
C ILE A 9 4.79 3.46 -15.64
N ILE A 10 3.99 2.60 -16.30
CA ILE A 10 3.11 1.65 -15.62
C ILE A 10 3.92 0.70 -14.74
N PHE A 11 5.07 0.21 -15.24
CA PHE A 11 5.93 -0.68 -14.49
C PHE A 11 6.52 -0.01 -13.24
N LEU A 12 6.99 1.23 -13.36
CA LEU A 12 7.45 2.01 -12.21
C LEU A 12 6.33 2.26 -11.21
N ALA A 13 5.11 2.53 -11.67
CA ALA A 13 3.94 2.68 -10.81
C ALA A 13 3.61 1.39 -10.05
N LEU A 14 3.70 0.22 -10.71
CA LEU A 14 3.52 -1.09 -10.07
C LEU A 14 4.59 -1.37 -9.01
N ILE A 15 5.86 -1.05 -9.29
CA ILE A 15 6.94 -1.16 -8.29
C ILE A 15 6.64 -0.26 -7.09
N ALA A 16 6.30 1.01 -7.33
CA ALA A 16 5.97 1.94 -6.26
C ALA A 16 4.78 1.43 -5.42
N HIS A 17 3.73 0.90 -6.07
CA HIS A 17 2.56 0.31 -5.40
C HIS A 17 2.96 -0.83 -4.46
N THR A 18 3.74 -1.79 -4.94
CA THR A 18 4.15 -2.97 -4.15
C THR A 18 5.05 -2.60 -2.97
N LEU A 19 5.98 -1.65 -3.15
CA LEU A 19 6.82 -1.13 -2.07
C LEU A 19 6.00 -0.42 -1.00
N MET A 20 5.05 0.42 -1.39
CA MET A 20 4.16 1.13 -0.46
C MET A 20 3.24 0.17 0.29
N ALA A 21 2.63 -0.80 -0.42
CA ALA A 21 1.79 -1.83 0.19
C ALA A 21 2.58 -2.64 1.22
N SER A 22 3.79 -3.05 0.88
CA SER A 22 4.68 -3.79 1.79
C SER A 22 5.06 -2.98 3.03
N LYS A 23 5.36 -1.69 2.86
CA LYS A 23 5.66 -0.78 3.98
C LYS A 23 4.45 -0.64 4.91
N MET A 24 3.27 -0.39 4.35
CA MET A 24 2.05 -0.25 5.13
C MET A 24 1.69 -1.56 5.84
N TYR A 25 1.85 -2.70 5.17
CA TYR A 25 1.62 -4.02 5.75
C TYR A 25 2.45 -4.25 7.01
N LYS A 26 3.76 -3.94 6.96
CA LYS A 26 4.66 -4.10 8.12
C LYS A 26 4.22 -3.21 9.28
N ALA A 27 3.96 -1.94 9.01
CA ALA A 27 3.50 -1.00 10.04
C ALA A 27 2.19 -1.44 10.71
N VAL A 28 1.20 -1.89 9.92
CA VAL A 28 -0.07 -2.43 10.44
C VAL A 28 0.15 -3.72 11.24
N HIS A 29 1.06 -4.57 10.79
CA HIS A 29 1.34 -5.84 11.47
C HIS A 29 1.95 -5.62 12.87
N GLU A 30 2.87 -4.67 12.98
CA GLU A 30 3.59 -4.31 14.20
C GLU A 30 2.75 -3.47 15.17
N ASP A 31 1.68 -2.83 14.72
CA ASP A 31 0.79 -2.02 15.56
C ASP A 31 0.05 -2.87 16.61
N LYS A 32 0.40 -2.69 17.89
CA LYS A 32 -0.20 -3.43 19.01
C LYS A 32 -1.55 -2.87 19.45
N SER A 33 -1.94 -1.69 18.98
CA SER A 33 -3.24 -1.07 19.31
C SER A 33 -4.41 -1.71 18.55
N LEU A 34 -4.11 -2.45 17.47
CA LEU A 34 -5.11 -3.07 16.62
C LEU A 34 -5.39 -4.53 16.99
N SER A 35 -6.66 -4.88 16.95
CA SER A 35 -7.11 -6.27 16.90
C SER A 35 -6.68 -6.94 15.59
N LEU A 36 -6.73 -8.28 15.57
CA LEU A 36 -6.41 -9.06 14.37
C LEU A 36 -7.32 -8.71 13.17
N GLN A 37 -8.61 -8.48 13.43
CA GLN A 37 -9.58 -8.14 12.39
C GLN A 37 -9.28 -6.77 11.77
N GLU A 38 -8.98 -5.77 12.60
CA GLU A 38 -8.59 -4.44 12.13
C GLU A 38 -7.28 -4.46 11.34
N LYS A 39 -6.30 -5.27 11.78
CA LYS A 39 -5.06 -5.47 11.02
C LYS A 39 -5.35 -6.00 9.62
N ASN A 40 -6.22 -7.00 9.51
CA ASN A 40 -6.56 -7.61 8.22
C ASN A 40 -7.30 -6.62 7.31
N ASP A 41 -8.23 -5.85 7.85
CA ASP A 41 -8.94 -4.80 7.09
C ASP A 41 -7.96 -3.73 6.55
N TRP A 42 -7.03 -3.25 7.39
CA TRP A 42 -6.01 -2.30 6.95
C TRP A 42 -5.04 -2.89 5.93
N LYS A 43 -4.67 -4.17 6.06
CA LYS A 43 -3.82 -4.86 5.09
C LYS A 43 -4.53 -5.02 3.74
N LEU A 44 -5.83 -5.32 3.71
CA LEU A 44 -6.61 -5.37 2.47
C LEU A 44 -6.67 -4.00 1.80
N LYS A 45 -6.93 -2.94 2.56
CA LYS A 45 -6.89 -1.55 2.07
C LYS A 45 -5.53 -1.17 1.47
N ALA A 46 -4.45 -1.62 2.10
CA ALA A 46 -3.09 -1.42 1.60
C ALA A 46 -2.83 -2.10 0.24
N LEU A 47 -3.46 -3.24 -0.06
CA LEU A 47 -3.33 -3.91 -1.36
C LEU A 47 -4.03 -3.14 -2.49
N ILE A 48 -5.14 -2.48 -2.17
CA ILE A 48 -5.96 -1.74 -3.16
C ILE A 48 -5.31 -0.41 -3.51
N PHE A 49 -5.03 0.43 -2.52
CA PHE A 49 -4.43 1.74 -2.77
C PHE A 49 -3.59 2.24 -1.59
N PRO A 50 -2.34 1.76 -1.46
CA PRO A 50 -1.54 1.98 -0.27
C PRO A 50 -1.21 3.45 -0.03
N ALA A 51 -1.04 4.26 -1.09
CA ALA A 51 -0.74 5.69 -0.95
C ALA A 51 -1.84 6.44 -0.20
N TYR A 52 -3.11 6.25 -0.59
CA TYR A 52 -4.25 6.89 0.08
C TYR A 52 -4.47 6.35 1.49
N PHE A 53 -4.50 5.03 1.63
CA PHE A 53 -4.81 4.41 2.91
C PHE A 53 -3.68 4.56 3.94
N TRP A 54 -2.44 4.79 3.52
CA TRP A 54 -1.36 5.15 4.43
C TRP A 54 -1.64 6.47 5.16
N GLY A 55 -2.15 7.48 4.46
CA GLY A 55 -2.56 8.74 5.07
C GLY A 55 -3.72 8.55 6.05
N ARG A 56 -4.73 7.78 5.65
CA ARG A 56 -5.88 7.45 6.53
C ARG A 56 -5.44 6.68 7.77
N TYR A 57 -4.51 5.73 7.63
CA TYR A 57 -3.99 4.91 8.71
C TYR A 57 -3.24 5.74 9.76
N LYS A 58 -2.41 6.69 9.31
CA LYS A 58 -1.65 7.58 10.21
C LYS A 58 -2.51 8.61 10.95
N ASN A 59 -3.71 8.89 10.46
CA ASN A 59 -4.63 9.87 11.03
C ASN A 59 -5.77 9.23 11.84
N ARG A 60 -5.66 7.92 12.13
CA ARG A 60 -6.58 7.17 12.98
C ARG A 60 -6.17 7.32 14.44
#